data_AF-A0A413YID7-F1
#
_entry.id   AF-A0A413YID7-F1
#
_cell.length_a   1.000
_cell.length_b   1.000
_cell.length_c   1.000
_cell.angle_alpha   90.00
_cell.angle_beta   90.00
_cell.angle_gamma   90.00
#
_symmetry.space_group_name_H-M   'P 1'
#
loop_
_entity.id
_entity.type
_entity.pdbx_description
1 polymer ?
#
loop_
_entity_poly.entity_id
_entity_poly.type
_entity_poly.pdbx_seq_one_letter_code
_entity_poly.pdbx_strand_id
1 'polypeptide(L)'
;MLAQEYVECLALDLLDDEKVNAAKLMATVYTAIAAFENTVRQFIVKVLLEHKGENWWEECVSEKIRKTADSRKKEEEKIRWHTPRGDSMINYTEFGDLASIMSQNYELFEVHIVSIDWARQIFQTIERSRNVIMHSGELGRRDIERIGTNIRDWINQVG
;
A
#
# COMPACT_ATOMS: atom_id res chain seq x y z
N MET A 1 -14.84 8.39 -19.53
CA MET A 1 -14.26 8.11 -18.19
C MET A 1 -13.02 7.26 -18.45
N LEU A 2 -11.84 7.65 -17.98
CA LEU A 2 -10.54 6.99 -18.30
C LEU A 2 -10.56 5.45 -18.20
N ALA A 3 -11.37 4.90 -17.28
CA ALA A 3 -11.54 3.46 -17.14
C ALA A 3 -12.11 2.77 -18.41
N GLN A 4 -13.00 3.43 -19.15
CA GLN A 4 -13.61 2.87 -20.36
C GLN A 4 -12.60 2.80 -21.52
N GLU A 5 -11.76 3.83 -21.67
CA GLU A 5 -10.70 3.87 -22.69
C GLU A 5 -9.66 2.75 -22.46
N TYR A 6 -9.29 2.47 -21.21
CA TYR A 6 -8.37 1.37 -20.91
C TYR A 6 -8.99 0.00 -21.15
N VAL A 7 -10.29 -0.17 -20.86
CA VAL A 7 -10.99 -1.43 -21.15
C VAL A 7 -10.96 -1.75 -22.64
N GLU A 8 -11.17 -0.74 -23.50
CA GLU A 8 -11.12 -0.90 -24.96
C GLU A 8 -9.71 -1.26 -25.47
N CYS A 9 -8.65 -0.80 -24.79
CA CYS A 9 -7.27 -1.12 -25.15
C CYS A 9 -6.81 -2.53 -24.73
N LEU A 10 -7.51 -3.20 -23.80
CA LEU A 10 -7.04 -4.44 -23.16
C LEU A 10 -7.61 -5.72 -23.78
N ALA A 11 -8.40 -5.61 -24.86
CA ALA A 11 -8.99 -6.75 -25.58
C ALA A 11 -9.66 -7.78 -24.65
N LEU A 12 -10.36 -7.30 -23.61
CA LEU A 12 -11.00 -8.17 -22.61
C LEU A 12 -12.09 -9.05 -23.22
N ASP A 13 -12.66 -8.62 -24.34
CA ASP A 13 -13.64 -9.36 -25.15
C ASP A 13 -13.08 -10.63 -25.80
N LEU A 14 -11.74 -10.76 -25.88
CA LEU A 14 -11.06 -11.94 -26.41
C LEU A 14 -10.72 -12.98 -25.32
N LEU A 15 -11.00 -12.69 -24.05
CA LEU A 15 -10.65 -13.53 -22.90
C LEU A 15 -11.87 -14.30 -22.38
N ASP A 16 -11.61 -15.35 -21.59
CA ASP A 16 -12.66 -16.12 -20.93
C ASP A 16 -13.48 -15.26 -19.94
N ASP A 17 -14.80 -15.24 -20.12
CA ASP A 17 -15.71 -14.38 -19.35
C ASP A 17 -15.68 -14.68 -17.85
N GLU A 18 -15.53 -15.94 -17.44
CA GLU A 18 -15.45 -16.30 -16.02
C GLU A 18 -14.18 -15.72 -15.39
N LYS A 19 -13.03 -15.82 -16.09
CA LYS A 19 -11.76 -15.23 -15.64
C LYS A 19 -11.83 -13.71 -15.58
N VAL A 20 -12.41 -13.06 -16.59
CA VAL A 20 -12.58 -11.61 -16.63
C VAL A 20 -13.46 -11.14 -15.48
N ASN A 21 -14.56 -11.83 -15.20
CA ASN A 21 -15.48 -11.48 -14.12
C ASN A 21 -14.84 -11.64 -12.74
N ALA A 22 -14.11 -12.75 -12.51
CA ALA A 22 -13.34 -12.95 -11.28
C ALA A 22 -12.31 -11.82 -11.06
N ALA A 23 -11.55 -11.47 -12.10
CA ALA A 23 -10.57 -10.39 -12.04
C ALA A 23 -11.21 -9.03 -11.75
N LYS A 24 -12.37 -8.72 -12.37
CA LYS A 24 -13.13 -7.48 -12.10
C LYS A 24 -13.59 -7.38 -10.64
N LEU A 25 -14.03 -8.48 -10.04
CA LEU A 25 -14.38 -8.51 -8.62
C LEU A 25 -13.17 -8.23 -7.75
N MET A 26 -12.03 -8.88 -8.01
CA MET A 26 -10.80 -8.65 -7.26
C MET A 26 -10.20 -7.25 -7.48
N ALA A 27 -10.41 -6.63 -8.65
CA ALA A 27 -10.03 -5.25 -8.91
C ALA A 27 -10.72 -4.27 -7.96
N THR A 28 -11.95 -4.56 -7.53
CA THR A 28 -12.66 -3.76 -6.52
C THR A 28 -11.96 -3.84 -5.16
N VAL A 29 -11.50 -5.03 -4.78
CA VAL A 29 -10.72 -5.24 -3.54
C VAL A 29 -9.37 -4.56 -3.64
N TYR A 30 -8.67 -4.71 -4.77
CA TYR A 30 -7.40 -4.05 -5.03
C TYR A 30 -7.51 -2.53 -4.91
N THR A 31 -8.59 -1.94 -5.45
CA THR A 31 -8.85 -0.50 -5.36
C THR A 31 -8.88 -0.03 -3.90
N ALA A 32 -9.58 -0.75 -3.02
CA ALA A 32 -9.64 -0.41 -1.60
C ALA A 32 -8.27 -0.54 -0.92
N ILE A 33 -7.52 -1.62 -1.19
CA ILE A 33 -6.19 -1.84 -0.62
C ILE A 33 -5.20 -0.78 -1.08
N ALA A 34 -5.16 -0.47 -2.38
CA ALA A 34 -4.24 0.52 -2.93
C ALA A 34 -4.51 1.93 -2.38
N ALA A 35 -5.79 2.31 -2.25
CA ALA A 35 -6.18 3.55 -1.62
C ALA A 35 -5.76 3.60 -0.14
N PHE A 36 -5.96 2.50 0.59
CA PHE A 36 -5.55 2.39 1.99
C PHE A 36 -4.02 2.51 2.15
N GLU A 37 -3.25 1.78 1.35
CA GLU A 37 -1.78 1.78 1.38
C GLU A 37 -1.23 3.21 1.15
N ASN A 38 -1.78 3.93 0.19
CA ASN A 38 -1.40 5.32 -0.06
C ASN A 38 -1.84 6.29 1.04
N THR A 39 -3.00 6.05 1.66
CA THR A 39 -3.46 6.82 2.83
C THR A 39 -2.50 6.65 4.01
N VAL A 40 -2.05 5.42 4.28
CA VAL A 40 -1.05 5.13 5.32
C VAL A 40 0.29 5.80 5.01
N ARG A 41 0.77 5.73 3.76
CA ARG A 41 2.00 6.43 3.35
C ARG A 41 1.90 7.94 3.62
N GLN A 42 0.79 8.55 3.21
CA GLN A 42 0.56 9.99 3.42
C GLN A 42 0.54 10.35 4.91
N PHE A 43 -0.12 9.55 5.74
CA PHE A 43 -0.13 9.75 7.18
C PHE A 43 1.29 9.71 7.79
N ILE A 44 2.08 8.70 7.44
CA ILE A 44 3.47 8.58 7.92
C ILE A 44 4.33 9.76 7.47
N VAL A 45 4.26 10.12 6.18
CA VAL A 45 4.99 11.27 5.64
C VAL A 45 4.61 12.54 6.40
N LYS A 46 3.31 12.78 6.61
CA LYS A 46 2.81 13.97 7.31
C LYS A 46 3.39 14.08 8.71
N VAL A 47 3.23 13.04 9.54
CA VAL A 47 3.71 13.04 10.93
C VAL A 47 5.22 13.26 11.00
N LEU A 48 5.98 12.58 10.14
CA LEU A 48 7.44 12.68 10.12
C LEU A 48 7.93 14.04 9.61
N LEU A 49 7.31 14.61 8.57
CA LEU A 49 7.63 15.97 8.14
C LEU A 49 7.37 17.00 9.23
N GLU A 50 6.22 16.90 9.92
CA GLU A 50 5.82 17.84 10.96
C GLU A 50 6.81 17.87 12.14
N HIS A 51 7.40 16.73 12.51
CA HIS A 51 8.28 16.62 13.69
C HIS A 51 9.78 16.68 13.36
N LYS A 52 10.18 16.27 12.14
CA LYS A 52 11.59 16.06 11.77
C LYS A 52 12.01 16.85 10.53
N GLY A 53 11.08 17.54 9.88
CA GLY A 53 11.35 18.35 8.69
C GLY A 53 11.73 17.51 7.47
N GLU A 54 12.34 18.15 6.47
CA GLU A 54 12.63 17.54 5.17
C GLU A 54 13.60 16.35 5.23
N ASN A 55 14.49 16.30 6.23
CA ASN A 55 15.49 15.24 6.40
C ASN A 55 14.93 13.97 7.07
N TRP A 56 13.63 13.91 7.34
CA TRP A 56 13.00 12.79 8.03
C TRP A 56 13.34 11.43 7.41
N TRP A 57 13.49 11.34 6.08
CA TRP A 57 13.82 10.07 5.43
C TRP A 57 15.17 9.53 5.91
N GLU A 58 16.19 10.37 6.01
CA GLU A 58 17.52 9.97 6.44
C GLU A 58 17.65 9.83 7.96
N GLU A 59 16.84 10.55 8.74
CA GLU A 59 16.90 10.53 10.20
C GLU A 59 16.02 9.44 10.84
N CYS A 60 14.82 9.19 10.27
CA CYS A 60 13.79 8.37 10.90
C CYS A 60 13.65 6.97 10.31
N VAL A 61 14.14 6.72 9.09
CA VAL A 61 13.96 5.45 8.40
C VAL A 61 15.26 4.66 8.43
N SER A 62 15.29 3.46 9.01
CA SER A 62 16.53 2.67 9.07
C SER A 62 17.23 2.46 7.72
N GLU A 63 18.57 2.39 7.77
CA GLU A 63 19.43 2.18 6.59
C GLU A 63 19.01 0.97 5.75
N LYS A 64 18.57 -0.11 6.40
CA LYS A 64 18.05 -1.31 5.72
C LYS A 64 16.89 -0.98 4.78
N ILE A 65 15.87 -0.26 5.29
CA ILE A 65 14.70 0.12 4.51
C ILE A 65 15.10 1.08 3.39
N ARG A 66 15.98 2.06 3.68
CA ARG A 66 16.47 3.01 2.68
C ARG A 66 17.20 2.32 1.53
N LYS A 67 18.08 1.37 1.83
CA LYS A 67 18.81 0.57 0.82
C LYS A 67 17.87 -0.27 -0.04
N THR A 68 16.86 -0.90 0.57
CA THR A 68 15.85 -1.67 -0.18
C THR A 68 15.03 -0.78 -1.11
N ALA A 69 14.57 0.38 -0.62
CA ALA A 69 13.81 1.33 -1.42
C ALA A 69 14.65 1.92 -2.57
N ASP A 70 15.90 2.29 -2.32
CA ASP A 70 16.86 2.79 -3.31
C ASP A 70 17.19 1.74 -4.39
N SER A 71 17.40 0.48 -3.98
CA SER A 71 17.58 -0.63 -4.91
C SER A 71 16.37 -0.79 -5.84
N ARG A 72 15.14 -0.79 -5.29
CA ARG A 72 13.91 -0.87 -6.10
C ARG A 72 13.79 0.30 -7.08
N LYS A 73 14.06 1.53 -6.64
CA LYS A 73 14.03 2.73 -7.49
C LYS A 73 15.05 2.64 -8.63
N LYS A 74 16.29 2.28 -8.33
CA LYS A 74 17.36 2.13 -9.33
C LYS A 74 17.05 1.05 -10.36
N GLU A 75 16.46 -0.08 -9.95
CA GLU A 75 16.04 -1.11 -10.92
C GLU A 75 14.95 -0.60 -11.86
N GLU A 76 13.99 0.19 -11.37
CA GLU A 76 12.94 0.77 -12.21
C GLU A 76 13.45 1.88 -13.14
N GLU A 77 14.37 2.73 -12.68
CA GLU A 77 14.96 3.82 -13.48
C GLU A 77 15.77 3.32 -14.69
N LYS A 78 16.26 2.07 -14.65
CA LYS A 78 16.89 1.43 -15.81
C LYS A 78 15.89 1.22 -16.97
N ILE A 79 14.59 1.17 -16.68
CA ILE A 79 13.54 0.82 -17.63
C ILE A 79 12.80 2.09 -18.08
N ARG A 80 13.40 2.81 -19.03
CA ARG A 80 12.87 4.12 -19.52
C ARG A 80 11.49 4.09 -20.17
N TRP A 81 11.02 2.93 -20.62
CA TRP A 81 9.71 2.79 -21.27
C TRP A 81 8.59 2.47 -20.28
N HIS A 82 8.89 2.30 -18.99
CA HIS A 82 7.93 1.94 -17.96
C HIS A 82 7.82 3.05 -16.90
N THR A 83 6.62 3.26 -16.38
CA THR A 83 6.39 4.27 -15.33
C THR A 83 6.93 3.76 -13.99
N PRO A 84 7.68 4.57 -13.21
CA PRO A 84 8.12 4.21 -11.87
C PRO A 84 6.97 4.24 -10.86
N ARG A 85 7.15 3.62 -9.69
CA ARG A 85 6.13 3.62 -8.61
C ARG A 85 5.76 5.01 -8.07
N GLY A 86 6.62 6.00 -8.27
CA GLY A 86 6.37 7.41 -7.96
C GLY A 86 7.63 8.15 -7.53
N ASP A 87 7.47 9.42 -7.18
CA ASP A 87 8.64 10.30 -7.01
C ASP A 87 9.31 10.19 -5.62
N SER A 88 8.51 9.93 -4.58
CA SER A 88 9.00 9.82 -3.19
C SER A 88 9.49 8.42 -2.86
N MET A 89 10.55 8.33 -2.05
CA MET A 89 11.14 7.06 -1.61
C MET A 89 10.15 6.16 -0.85
N ILE A 90 9.16 6.74 -0.17
CA ILE A 90 8.11 5.97 0.52
C ILE A 90 7.21 5.17 -0.44
N ASN A 91 7.17 5.52 -1.73
CA ASN A 91 6.43 4.74 -2.74
C ASN A 91 7.11 3.39 -3.02
N TYR A 92 8.39 3.24 -2.64
CA TYR A 92 9.17 2.03 -2.80
C TYR A 92 9.19 1.14 -1.56
N THR A 93 8.43 1.51 -0.52
CA THR A 93 8.26 0.72 0.72
C THR A 93 6.97 -0.11 0.68
N GLU A 94 6.96 -1.22 1.39
CA GLU A 94 5.80 -2.12 1.54
C GLU A 94 5.19 -2.02 2.96
N PHE A 95 4.05 -2.67 3.22
CA PHE A 95 3.36 -2.59 4.50
C PHE A 95 4.25 -2.93 5.71
N GLY A 96 5.10 -3.96 5.58
CA GLY A 96 6.08 -4.32 6.61
C GLY A 96 7.11 -3.22 6.89
N ASP A 97 7.54 -2.50 5.86
CA ASP A 97 8.44 -1.34 5.99
C ASP A 97 7.72 -0.18 6.71
N LEU A 98 6.46 0.09 6.35
CA LEU A 98 5.64 1.14 6.98
C LEU A 98 5.45 0.89 8.48
N ALA A 99 5.11 -0.34 8.88
CA ALA A 99 5.05 -0.72 10.30
C ALA A 99 6.40 -0.54 11.01
N SER A 100 7.50 -0.85 10.32
CA SER A 100 8.85 -0.72 10.89
C SER A 100 9.25 0.75 11.08
N ILE A 101 8.95 1.61 10.10
CA ILE A 101 9.15 3.06 10.21
C ILE A 101 8.35 3.63 11.38
N MET A 102 7.08 3.27 11.51
CA MET A 102 6.25 3.70 12.65
C MET A 102 6.82 3.21 13.99
N SER A 103 7.29 1.96 14.04
CA SER A 103 7.88 1.39 15.25
C SER A 103 9.19 2.05 15.67
N GLN A 104 9.99 2.53 14.72
CA GLN A 104 11.26 3.22 14.96
C GLN A 104 11.07 4.63 15.54
N ASN A 105 9.89 5.21 15.34
CA ASN A 105 9.55 6.57 15.73
C ASN A 105 8.23 6.58 16.52
N TYR A 106 8.01 5.55 17.35
CA TYR A 106 6.72 5.25 17.96
C TYR A 106 6.16 6.41 18.79
N GLU A 107 7.04 7.15 19.46
CA GLU A 107 6.70 8.35 20.24
C GLU A 107 5.98 9.43 19.41
N LEU A 108 6.18 9.47 18.10
CA LEU A 108 5.49 10.40 17.20
C LEU A 108 4.11 9.88 16.78
N PHE A 109 3.88 8.57 16.88
CA PHE A 109 2.66 7.91 16.41
C PHE A 109 1.72 7.48 17.54
N GLU A 110 2.21 7.34 18.77
CA GLU A 110 1.44 6.79 19.91
C GLU A 110 0.20 7.61 20.26
N VAL A 111 0.16 8.90 19.91
CA VAL A 111 -1.01 9.76 20.09
C VAL A 111 -2.10 9.54 19.02
N HIS A 112 -1.76 8.90 17.91
CA HIS A 112 -2.64 8.69 16.76
C HIS A 112 -3.15 7.24 16.65
N ILE A 113 -2.40 6.26 17.13
CA ILE A 113 -2.72 4.84 17.00
C ILE A 113 -2.94 4.19 18.36
N VAL A 114 -3.72 3.10 18.39
CA VAL A 114 -3.96 2.33 19.62
C VAL A 114 -2.66 1.75 20.19
N SER A 115 -1.85 1.14 19.33
CA SER A 115 -0.52 0.64 19.63
C SER A 115 0.21 0.29 18.33
N ILE A 116 1.53 0.09 18.40
CA ILE A 116 2.29 -0.38 17.24
C ILE A 116 1.88 -1.79 16.80
N ASP A 117 1.49 -2.65 17.74
CA ASP A 117 1.05 -4.01 17.42
C ASP A 117 -0.31 -4.05 16.72
N TRP A 118 -1.23 -3.16 17.12
CA TRP A 118 -2.50 -2.99 16.43
C TRP A 118 -2.30 -2.54 14.97
N ALA A 119 -1.44 -1.53 14.74
CA ALA A 119 -1.12 -1.07 13.38
C ALA A 119 -0.47 -2.19 12.55
N ARG A 120 0.49 -2.91 13.14
CA ARG A 120 1.16 -4.04 12.48
C ARG A 120 0.19 -5.16 12.11
N GLN A 121 -0.78 -5.47 12.98
CA GLN A 121 -1.79 -6.49 12.71
C GLN A 121 -2.70 -6.11 11.53
N ILE A 122 -3.12 -4.85 11.46
CA ILE A 122 -3.90 -4.31 10.33
C ILE A 122 -3.12 -4.47 9.03
N PHE A 123 -1.87 -4.00 9.01
CA PHE A 123 -1.02 -4.03 7.82
C PHE A 123 -0.75 -5.46 7.35
N GLN A 124 -0.40 -6.38 8.26
CA GLN A 124 -0.17 -7.79 7.92
C GLN A 124 -1.43 -8.48 7.38
N THR A 125 -2.60 -8.15 7.92
CA THR A 125 -3.87 -8.72 7.46
C THR A 125 -4.17 -8.27 6.03
N ILE A 126 -4.02 -6.98 5.76
CA ILE A 126 -4.27 -6.40 4.44
C ILE A 126 -3.23 -6.86 3.41
N GLU A 127 -1.95 -6.89 3.79
CA GLU A 127 -0.85 -7.35 2.94
C GLU A 127 -1.03 -8.82 2.51
N ARG A 128 -1.48 -9.69 3.42
CA ARG A 128 -1.78 -11.09 3.09
C ARG A 128 -2.85 -11.20 2.00
N SER A 129 -3.92 -10.42 2.09
CA SER A 129 -4.98 -10.38 1.09
C SER A 129 -4.53 -9.74 -0.22
N ARG A 130 -3.71 -8.68 -0.16
CA ARG A 130 -3.09 -8.03 -1.32
C ARG A 130 -2.28 -9.03 -2.14
N ASN A 131 -1.47 -9.87 -1.49
CA ASN A 131 -0.62 -10.82 -2.18
C ASN A 131 -1.44 -11.86 -2.96
N VAL A 132 -2.57 -12.33 -2.41
CA VAL A 132 -3.47 -13.27 -3.10
C VAL A 132 -3.99 -12.67 -4.40
N ILE A 133 -4.55 -11.46 -4.34
CA ILE A 133 -5.14 -10.82 -5.53
C ILE A 133 -4.10 -10.38 -6.57
N MET A 134 -2.90 -9.99 -6.13
CA MET A 134 -1.78 -9.64 -7.03
C MET A 134 -1.23 -10.87 -7.76
N HIS A 135 -1.43 -12.07 -7.23
CA HIS A 135 -1.09 -13.33 -7.87
C HIS A 135 -2.30 -13.99 -8.56
N SER A 136 -3.27 -13.18 -8.99
CA SER A 136 -4.48 -13.61 -9.72
C SER A 136 -5.37 -14.60 -8.95
N GLY A 137 -5.25 -14.62 -7.62
CA GLY A 137 -6.12 -15.39 -6.74
C GLY A 137 -7.40 -14.65 -6.37
N GLU A 138 -8.40 -15.40 -5.93
CA GLU A 138 -9.69 -14.88 -5.47
C GLU A 138 -9.79 -14.97 -3.94
N LEU A 139 -10.35 -13.92 -3.33
CA LEU A 139 -10.59 -13.89 -1.90
C LEU A 139 -12.01 -14.35 -1.56
N GLY A 140 -12.13 -15.15 -0.51
CA GLY A 140 -13.43 -15.47 0.06
C GLY A 140 -14.08 -14.24 0.70
N ARG A 141 -15.42 -14.23 0.74
CA ARG A 141 -16.21 -13.13 1.34
C ARG A 141 -15.74 -12.73 2.74
N ARG A 142 -15.40 -13.72 3.57
CA ARG A 142 -14.90 -13.50 4.94
C ARG A 142 -13.62 -12.64 4.97
N ASP A 143 -12.70 -12.89 4.04
CA ASP A 143 -11.44 -12.15 3.97
C ASP A 143 -11.68 -10.73 3.44
N ILE A 144 -12.58 -10.58 2.46
CA ILE A 144 -12.99 -9.27 1.94
C ILE A 144 -13.63 -8.41 3.05
N GLU A 145 -14.55 -8.98 3.82
CA GLU A 145 -15.17 -8.30 4.96
C GLU A 145 -14.12 -7.93 6.02
N ARG A 146 -13.13 -8.79 6.24
CA ARG A 146 -12.03 -8.51 7.17
C ARG A 146 -11.16 -7.34 6.72
N ILE A 147 -10.83 -7.23 5.43
CA ILE A 147 -10.14 -6.06 4.87
C ILE A 147 -10.96 -4.80 5.14
N GLY A 148 -12.26 -4.83 4.83
CA GLY A 148 -13.16 -3.71 5.04
C GLY A 148 -13.28 -3.29 6.51
N THR A 149 -13.25 -4.23 7.46
CA THR A 149 -13.21 -3.90 8.90
C THR A 149 -11.89 -3.24 9.29
N ASN A 150 -10.74 -3.81 8.91
CA ASN A 150 -9.43 -3.23 9.25
C ASN A 150 -9.24 -1.82 8.67
N ILE A 151 -9.70 -1.57 7.44
CA ILE A 151 -9.66 -0.23 6.84
C ILE A 151 -10.53 0.75 7.64
N ARG A 152 -11.76 0.36 7.99
CA ARG A 152 -12.65 1.22 8.79
C ARG A 152 -12.09 1.51 10.18
N ASP A 153 -11.55 0.50 10.86
CA ASP A 153 -10.95 0.66 12.17
C ASP A 153 -9.76 1.63 12.11
N TRP A 154 -8.91 1.51 11.08
CA TRP A 154 -7.82 2.45 10.86
C TRP A 154 -8.30 3.88 10.64
N ILE A 155 -9.26 4.08 9.73
CA ILE A 155 -9.77 5.42 9.39
C ILE A 155 -10.47 6.05 10.59
N ASN A 156 -11.22 5.30 11.39
CA ASN A 156 -11.87 5.84 12.59
C ASN A 156 -10.88 6.21 13.70
N GLN A 157 -9.70 5.57 13.73
CA GLN A 157 -8.68 5.82 14.75
C GLN A 157 -7.73 6.95 14.36
N VAL A 158 -7.32 7.01 13.09
CA VAL A 158 -6.27 7.91 12.59
C VAL A 158 -6.83 9.12 11.84
N GLY A 159 -8.03 8.99 11.27
CA GLY A 159 -8.68 10.00 10.43
C GLY A 159 -9.37 11.12 11.19
#